data_AF-A0A1Y3BJG8-F1
#
_entry.id   AF-A0A1Y3BJG8-F1
#
_cell.length_a   1.000
_cell.length_b   1.000
_cell.length_c   1.000
_cell.angle_alpha   90.00
_cell.angle_beta   90.00
_cell.angle_gamma   90.00
#
_symmetry.space_group_name_H-M   'P 1'
#
loop_
_entity.id
_entity.type
_entity.pdbx_description
1 polymer ?
#
loop_
_entity_poly.entity_id
_entity_poly.type
_entity_poly.pdbx_seq_one_letter_code
_entity_poly.pdbx_strand_id
1 'polypeptide(L)'
;GGIPVGVIAVETRAVELIIPADPANLDSETKVVSQAGQVWFPDSSYKTAQAIQDFNREDLPLIIFANWRGFSGGMKDMYDQVVKFGAYIVDALHQYNQPIIVYIPPYGELRGGAWAVLGKL
;
A
#
# COMPACT_ATOMS: atom_id res chain seq x y z
N GLY A 1 -12.53 23.13 7.17
CA GLY A 1 -11.74 21.92 7.42
C GLY A 1 -12.07 21.36 8.78
N GLY A 2 -13.17 20.61 8.89
CA GLY A 2 -13.61 19.99 10.15
C GLY A 2 -14.37 18.68 9.92
N ILE A 3 -14.24 18.12 8.71
CA ILE A 3 -14.80 16.81 8.36
C ILE A 3 -13.68 15.79 8.60
N PRO A 4 -13.88 14.77 9.45
CA PRO A 4 -12.91 13.71 9.65
C PRO A 4 -12.83 12.86 8.37
N VAL A 5 -11.62 12.51 7.95
CA VAL A 5 -11.36 11.71 6.74
C VAL A 5 -10.22 10.74 7.00
N GLY A 6 -10.31 9.54 6.43
CA GLY A 6 -9.18 8.63 6.30
C GLY A 6 -8.23 9.14 5.23
N VAL A 7 -6.92 9.06 5.48
CA VAL A 7 -5.90 9.53 4.53
C VAL A 7 -4.85 8.46 4.29
N ILE A 8 -4.61 8.14 3.02
CA ILE A 8 -3.51 7.28 2.56
C ILE A 8 -2.59 8.11 1.68
N ALA A 9 -1.30 8.11 2.00
CA ALA A 9 -0.26 8.81 1.25
C ALA A 9 0.97 7.92 1.06
N VAL A 10 1.79 8.25 0.07
CA VAL A 10 2.94 7.43 -0.35
C VAL A 10 4.24 8.10 0.07
N GLU A 11 5.12 7.35 0.74
CA GLU A 11 6.48 7.78 1.01
C GLU A 11 7.31 7.76 -0.28
N THR A 12 8.04 8.85 -0.54
CA THR A 12 8.82 9.04 -1.76
C THR A 12 10.28 8.66 -1.59
N ARG A 13 10.78 8.68 -0.35
CA ARG A 13 12.15 8.26 -0.03
C ARG A 13 12.24 6.75 0.04
N ALA A 14 13.44 6.21 -0.18
CA ALA A 14 13.71 4.82 0.15
C ALA A 14 13.63 4.63 1.67
N VAL A 15 13.00 3.53 2.08
CA VAL A 15 12.82 3.16 3.48
C VAL A 15 13.60 1.88 3.74
N GLU A 16 14.31 1.83 4.87
CA GLU A 16 14.99 0.62 5.32
C GLU A 16 14.08 -0.18 6.24
N LEU A 17 13.72 -1.39 5.82
CA LEU A 17 13.03 -2.36 6.64
C LEU A 17 14.05 -3.26 7.34
N ILE A 18 14.09 -3.18 8.67
CA ILE A 18 14.96 -4.02 9.49
C ILE A 18 14.15 -5.23 9.96
N ILE A 19 14.45 -6.40 9.41
CA ILE A 19 13.86 -7.67 9.80
C ILE A 19 14.71 -8.25 10.94
N PRO A 20 14.17 -8.39 12.16
CA PRO A 20 14.92 -8.91 13.28
C PRO A 20 15.31 -10.38 13.06
N ALA A 21 16.43 -10.78 13.65
CA ALA A 21 16.80 -12.19 13.72
C ALA A 21 15.73 -12.98 14.49
N ASP A 22 15.48 -14.21 14.06
CA ASP A 22 14.57 -15.13 14.73
C ASP A 22 15.33 -15.88 15.85
N PRO A 23 14.99 -15.66 17.14
CA PRO A 23 15.67 -16.32 18.26
C PRO A 23 15.54 -17.85 18.24
N ALA A 24 14.54 -18.40 17.56
CA ALA A 24 14.32 -19.84 17.48
C ALA A 24 15.19 -20.53 16.41
N ASN A 25 15.85 -19.76 15.55
CA ASN A 25 16.70 -20.28 14.48
C ASN A 25 18.13 -19.74 14.62
N LEU A 26 19.07 -20.65 14.93
CA LEU A 26 20.47 -20.30 15.19
C LEU A 26 21.19 -19.69 13.97
N ASP A 27 20.74 -19.98 12.75
CA ASP A 27 21.29 -19.43 11.51
C ASP A 27 20.63 -18.10 11.11
N SER A 28 19.66 -17.62 11.89
CA SER A 28 18.91 -16.40 11.57
C SER A 28 19.69 -15.16 11.98
N GLU A 29 19.89 -14.26 11.03
CA GLU A 29 20.52 -12.96 11.24
C GLU A 29 19.56 -11.81 10.91
N THR A 30 19.87 -10.64 11.47
CA THR A 30 19.10 -9.42 11.16
C THR A 30 19.34 -9.03 9.70
N LYS A 31 18.26 -8.77 8.96
CA LYS A 31 18.33 -8.36 7.56
C LYS A 31 17.87 -6.94 7.39
N VAL A 32 18.63 -6.14 6.66
CA VAL A 32 18.24 -4.79 6.27
C VAL A 32 17.83 -4.82 4.80
N VAL A 33 16.57 -4.53 4.52
CA VAL A 33 16.00 -4.52 3.17
C VAL A 33 15.65 -3.09 2.80
N SER A 34 16.25 -2.57 1.73
CA SER A 34 15.89 -1.27 1.18
C SER A 34 14.64 -1.40 0.32
N GLN A 35 13.56 -0.73 0.73
CA GLN A 35 12.33 -0.58 -0.04
C GLN A 35 12.32 0.76 -0.75
N ALA A 36 12.15 0.75 -2.07
CA ALA A 36 12.08 1.98 -2.86
C ALA A 36 10.77 2.74 -2.57
N GLY A 37 10.86 4.07 -2.46
CA GLY A 37 9.67 4.91 -2.39
C GLY A 37 8.80 4.78 -3.64
N GLN A 38 7.53 5.18 -3.54
CA GLN A 38 6.55 5.12 -4.64
C GLN A 38 6.27 3.71 -5.19
N VAL A 39 6.61 2.64 -4.47
CA VAL A 39 6.39 1.25 -4.91
C VAL A 39 5.56 0.51 -3.88
N TRP A 40 4.61 -0.30 -4.36
CA TRP A 40 3.87 -1.23 -3.50
C TRP A 40 4.62 -2.55 -3.34
N PHE A 41 5.06 -2.81 -2.11
CA PHE A 41 5.57 -4.08 -1.60
C PHE A 41 4.46 -4.89 -0.90
N PRO A 42 4.64 -6.22 -0.67
CA PRO A 42 3.62 -7.06 -0.05
C PRO A 42 3.03 -6.49 1.25
N ASP A 43 3.89 -6.00 2.14
CA ASP A 43 3.54 -5.36 3.41
C ASP A 43 2.74 -4.07 3.22
N SER A 44 3.20 -3.18 2.33
CA SER A 44 2.55 -1.89 2.06
C SER A 44 1.21 -2.06 1.34
N SER A 45 1.08 -3.05 0.44
CA SER A 45 -0.17 -3.40 -0.21
C SER A 45 -1.19 -3.93 0.80
N TYR A 46 -0.76 -4.84 1.68
CA TYR A 46 -1.60 -5.36 2.75
C TYR A 46 -2.04 -4.26 3.70
N LYS A 47 -1.12 -3.40 4.14
CA LYS A 47 -1.42 -2.24 5.00
C LYS A 47 -2.42 -1.29 4.35
N THR A 48 -2.30 -1.05 3.05
CA THR A 48 -3.23 -0.20 2.29
C THR A 48 -4.63 -0.81 2.28
N ALA A 49 -4.76 -2.10 1.94
CA ALA A 49 -6.05 -2.78 1.93
C ALA A 49 -6.72 -2.79 3.30
N GLN A 50 -5.94 -3.06 4.36
CA GLN A 50 -6.43 -3.05 5.74
C GLN A 50 -6.93 -1.67 6.16
N ALA A 51 -6.15 -0.61 5.88
CA ALA A 51 -6.56 0.76 6.20
C ALA A 51 -7.87 1.16 5.50
N ILE A 52 -8.05 0.76 4.24
CA ILE A 52 -9.30 1.01 3.52
C ILE A 52 -10.46 0.27 4.20
N GLN A 53 -10.29 -0.99 4.59
CA GLN A 53 -11.35 -1.71 5.30
C GLN A 53 -11.70 -1.08 6.64
N ASP A 54 -10.69 -0.60 7.38
CA ASP A 54 -10.90 0.01 8.69
C ASP A 54 -11.62 1.36 8.56
N PHE A 55 -11.21 2.23 7.62
CA PHE A 55 -11.93 3.48 7.35
C PHE A 55 -13.36 3.27 6.86
N ASN A 56 -13.62 2.19 6.11
CA ASN A 56 -14.98 1.83 5.69
C ASN A 56 -15.87 1.47 6.89
N ARG A 57 -15.32 0.72 7.84
CA ARG A 57 -16.02 0.32 9.09
C ARG A 57 -16.25 1.50 10.02
N GLU A 58 -15.39 2.50 9.96
CA GLU A 58 -15.51 3.76 10.71
C GLU A 58 -16.40 4.79 10.02
N ASP A 59 -16.99 4.46 8.87
CA ASP A 59 -17.84 5.35 8.07
C ASP A 59 -17.16 6.68 7.69
N LEU A 60 -15.84 6.67 7.49
CA LEU A 60 -15.07 7.86 7.12
C LEU A 60 -14.99 8.02 5.60
N PRO A 61 -15.08 9.23 5.04
CA PRO A 61 -14.63 9.47 3.67
C PRO A 61 -13.12 9.22 3.54
N LEU A 62 -12.68 8.75 2.38
CA LEU A 62 -11.28 8.41 2.13
C LEU A 62 -10.63 9.36 1.12
N ILE A 63 -9.42 9.84 1.44
CA ILE A 63 -8.57 10.58 0.52
C ILE A 63 -7.27 9.79 0.29
N ILE A 64 -6.98 9.50 -0.98
CA ILE A 64 -5.76 8.83 -1.40
C ILE A 64 -4.89 9.81 -2.19
N PHE A 65 -3.74 10.19 -1.63
CA PHE A 65 -2.70 10.93 -2.32
C PHE A 65 -1.85 9.95 -3.14
N ALA A 66 -2.31 9.64 -4.35
CA ALA A 66 -1.73 8.59 -5.18
C ALA A 66 -0.40 9.02 -5.80
N ASN A 67 0.66 8.28 -5.49
CA ASN A 67 2.00 8.51 -6.04
C ASN A 67 2.78 7.19 -6.14
N TRP A 68 2.20 6.21 -6.85
CA TRP A 68 2.79 4.87 -7.04
C TRP A 68 3.21 4.62 -8.49
N ARG A 69 4.45 4.19 -8.66
CA ARG A 69 5.04 3.75 -9.92
C ARG A 69 4.61 2.36 -10.35
N GLY A 70 4.03 1.59 -9.43
CA GLY A 70 3.60 0.22 -9.66
C GLY A 70 3.81 -0.66 -8.42
N PHE A 71 3.69 -1.96 -8.64
CA PHE A 71 3.99 -2.99 -7.66
C PHE A 71 5.43 -3.47 -7.80
N SER A 72 6.02 -3.95 -6.71
CA SER A 72 7.31 -4.63 -6.77
C SER A 72 7.17 -5.93 -7.57
N GLY A 73 7.95 -6.05 -8.63
CA GLY A 73 8.02 -7.24 -9.49
C GLY A 73 9.18 -8.17 -9.15
N GLY A 74 9.86 -7.97 -8.02
CA GLY A 74 10.96 -8.82 -7.59
C GLY A 74 10.49 -10.26 -7.33
N MET A 75 11.35 -11.25 -7.63
CA MET A 75 11.01 -12.68 -7.44
C MET A 75 10.57 -12.97 -5.99
N LYS A 76 11.25 -12.38 -5.01
CA LYS A 76 10.89 -12.50 -3.59
C LYS A 76 9.51 -11.93 -3.29
N ASP A 77 9.20 -10.72 -3.75
CA ASP A 77 7.91 -10.07 -3.47
C ASP A 77 6.74 -10.78 -4.17
N MET A 78 6.99 -11.34 -5.35
CA MET A 78 6.03 -12.20 -6.05
C MET A 78 5.76 -13.49 -5.27
N TYR A 79 6.80 -14.13 -4.72
CA TYR A 79 6.65 -15.29 -3.84
C TYR A 79 5.92 -14.94 -2.54
N ASP A 80 6.23 -13.76 -1.97
CA ASP A 80 5.59 -13.20 -0.77
C ASP A 80 4.18 -12.64 -1.06
N GLN A 81 3.56 -13.05 -2.18
CA GLN A 81 2.15 -12.86 -2.51
C GLN A 81 1.72 -11.40 -2.77
N VAL A 82 2.60 -10.54 -3.28
CA VAL A 82 2.26 -9.13 -3.62
C VAL A 82 0.97 -9.00 -4.47
N VAL A 83 0.75 -9.90 -5.42
CA VAL A 83 -0.43 -9.88 -6.31
C VAL A 83 -1.73 -10.14 -5.54
N LYS A 84 -1.69 -11.05 -4.56
CA LYS A 84 -2.85 -11.35 -3.70
C LYS A 84 -3.24 -10.12 -2.88
N PHE A 85 -2.25 -9.41 -2.33
CA PHE A 85 -2.50 -8.17 -1.59
C PHE A 85 -2.97 -7.03 -2.49
N GLY A 86 -2.50 -6.97 -3.73
CA GLY A 86 -3.04 -6.06 -4.75
C GLY A 86 -4.54 -6.28 -4.99
N ALA A 87 -4.98 -7.54 -5.08
CA ALA A 87 -6.40 -7.87 -5.21
C ALA A 87 -7.22 -7.44 -3.98
N TYR A 88 -6.67 -7.56 -2.77
CA TYR A 88 -7.36 -7.11 -1.55
C TYR A 88 -7.62 -5.60 -1.52
N ILE A 89 -6.76 -4.79 -2.13
CA ILE A 89 -7.02 -3.35 -2.28
C ILE A 89 -8.25 -3.16 -3.18
N VAL A 90 -8.34 -3.89 -4.30
CA VAL A 90 -9.50 -3.82 -5.21
C VAL A 90 -10.78 -4.23 -4.48
N ASP A 91 -10.73 -5.31 -3.72
CA ASP A 91 -11.89 -5.80 -2.94
C ASP A 91 -12.32 -4.78 -1.88
N ALA A 92 -11.35 -4.20 -1.15
CA ALA A 92 -11.62 -3.21 -0.12
C ALA A 92 -12.23 -1.93 -0.68
N LEU A 93 -11.72 -1.43 -1.81
CA LEU A 93 -12.28 -0.28 -2.52
C LEU A 93 -13.68 -0.58 -3.07
N HIS A 94 -13.91 -1.79 -3.57
CA HIS A 94 -15.21 -2.19 -4.11
C HIS A 94 -16.30 -2.26 -3.03
N GLN A 95 -15.95 -2.63 -1.80
CA GLN A 95 -16.86 -2.72 -0.66
C GLN A 95 -17.03 -1.39 0.08
N TYR A 96 -16.32 -0.33 -0.33
CA TYR A 96 -16.32 0.96 0.34
C TYR A 96 -17.62 1.73 0.10
N ASN A 97 -18.27 2.22 1.15
CA ASN A 97 -19.61 2.81 1.04
C ASN A 97 -19.63 4.34 1.11
N GLN A 98 -18.54 4.96 1.59
CA GLN A 98 -18.42 6.41 1.72
C GLN A 98 -17.66 7.00 0.52
N PRO A 99 -17.64 8.33 0.32
CA PRO A 99 -16.91 8.93 -0.80
C PRO A 99 -15.41 8.65 -0.74
N ILE A 100 -14.84 8.27 -1.88
CA ILE A 100 -13.39 8.12 -2.05
C ILE A 100 -12.90 9.17 -3.05
N ILE A 101 -11.85 9.89 -2.69
CA ILE A 101 -11.18 10.87 -3.54
C ILE A 101 -9.75 10.38 -3.77
N VAL A 102 -9.41 10.08 -5.02
CA VAL A 102 -8.04 9.81 -5.44
C VAL A 102 -7.47 11.07 -6.06
N TYR A 103 -6.39 11.60 -5.48
CA TYR A 103 -5.70 12.78 -5.96
C TYR A 103 -4.24 12.47 -6.26
N ILE A 104 -3.79 12.76 -7.47
CA ILE A 104 -2.38 12.68 -7.85
C ILE A 104 -1.76 14.05 -7.58
N PRO A 105 -0.86 14.19 -6.59
CA PRO A 105 -0.25 15.48 -6.25
C PRO A 105 0.71 15.96 -7.36
N PRO A 106 1.13 17.24 -7.34
CA PRO A 106 2.15 17.74 -8.26
C PRO A 106 3.40 16.86 -8.21
N TYR A 107 3.95 16.53 -9.37
CA TYR A 107 5.07 15.59 -9.53
C TYR A 107 4.78 14.14 -9.10
N GLY A 108 3.53 13.83 -8.73
CA GLY A 108 3.07 12.49 -8.47
C GLY A 108 2.90 11.69 -9.75
N GLU A 109 3.07 10.39 -9.65
CA GLU A 109 2.83 9.47 -10.75
C GLU A 109 1.95 8.30 -10.33
N LEU A 110 1.10 7.85 -11.24
CA LEU A 110 0.29 6.66 -11.06
C LEU A 110 0.37 5.82 -12.33
N ARG A 111 1.04 4.67 -12.26
CA ARG A 111 1.40 3.87 -13.45
C ARG A 111 1.03 2.41 -13.33
N GLY A 112 0.84 1.77 -14.49
CA GLY A 112 0.76 0.32 -14.65
C GLY A 112 -0.23 -0.33 -13.69
N GLY A 113 0.23 -1.34 -12.96
CA GLY A 113 -0.59 -2.07 -11.98
C GLY A 113 -1.18 -1.18 -10.89
N ALA A 114 -0.51 -0.09 -10.51
CA ALA A 114 -1.02 0.80 -9.47
C ALA A 114 -2.29 1.54 -9.92
N TRP A 115 -2.33 1.98 -11.19
CA TRP A 115 -3.54 2.53 -11.80
C TRP A 115 -4.64 1.46 -11.89
N ALA A 116 -4.30 0.23 -12.27
CA ALA A 116 -5.29 -0.84 -12.43
C ALA A 116 -6.05 -1.15 -11.12
N VAL A 117 -5.38 -1.03 -9.97
CA VAL A 117 -5.98 -1.28 -8.66
C VAL A 117 -6.83 -0.11 -8.16
N LEU A 118 -6.40 1.14 -8.38
CA LEU A 118 -7.12 2.33 -7.92
C LEU A 118 -8.19 2.83 -8.89
N GLY A 119 -8.08 2.51 -10.18
CA GLY A 119 -8.88 3.09 -11.26
C GLY A 119 -10.33 2.59 -11.35
N LYS A 120 -10.80 1.77 -10.41
CA LYS A 120 -12.20 1.30 -10.34
C LYS A 120 -13.12 2.28 -9.59
N LEU A 121 -12.60 3.42 -9.15
CA LEU A 121 -13.33 4.46 -8.41
C LEU A 121 -13.96 5.49 -9.34
#